data_AF-A0A3D3F5F8-F1
#
_entry.id   AF-A0A3D3F5F8-F1
#
_cell.length_a   1.000
_cell.length_b   1.000
_cell.length_c   1.000
_cell.angle_alpha   90.00
_cell.angle_beta   90.00
_cell.angle_gamma   90.00
#
_symmetry.space_group_name_H-M   'P 1'
#
loop_
_entity.id
_entity.type
_entity.pdbx_description
1 polymer ?
#
loop_
_entity_poly.entity_id
_entity_poly.type
_entity_poly.pdbx_seq_one_letter_code
_entity_poly.pdbx_strand_id
1 'polypeptide(L)'
;HYYYDDYSNEDILQQIAGRSYIPANRMLLDLIRQYKGKFKVAFSISGVALEQLEIYSPEVIDGLRELARTGNVEFLTETYAHSLASLADPEEFKQQVAMQAERIKMLFDQTPTVLRNTELIYSDDIADMACEMGYSKMITEGAKHILGWKSPNYLYQSQNRPELKLLLKNSRFSDDITYRFSN
;
A
#
# COMPACT_ATOMS: atom_id res chain seq x y z
N HIS A 1 -14.84 -30.59 -0.71
CA HIS A 1 -13.63 -30.30 0.08
C HIS A 1 -13.66 -28.81 0.42
N TYR A 2 -14.07 -28.47 1.64
CA TYR A 2 -13.90 -27.11 2.18
C TYR A 2 -12.41 -26.93 2.46
N TYR A 3 -11.73 -26.21 1.57
CA TYR A 3 -10.26 -26.06 1.60
C TYR A 3 -9.81 -24.98 2.59
N TYR A 4 -10.74 -24.24 3.19
CA TYR A 4 -10.50 -23.17 4.14
C TYR A 4 -11.15 -23.52 5.49
N ASP A 5 -10.35 -23.44 6.55
CA ASP A 5 -10.84 -23.47 7.92
C ASP A 5 -11.25 -22.04 8.29
N ASP A 6 -12.44 -21.65 7.80
CA ASP A 6 -12.99 -20.30 7.91
C ASP A 6 -13.05 -19.82 9.38
N TYR A 7 -13.28 -20.73 10.32
CA TYR A 7 -13.27 -20.43 11.75
C TYR A 7 -11.87 -20.08 12.27
N SER A 8 -10.85 -20.87 11.91
CA SER A 8 -9.48 -20.56 12.32
C SER A 8 -8.98 -19.25 11.71
N ASN A 9 -9.36 -18.94 10.47
CA ASN A 9 -8.98 -17.71 9.79
C ASN A 9 -9.64 -16.49 10.44
N GLU A 10 -10.93 -16.59 10.81
CA GLU A 10 -11.65 -15.56 11.55
C GLU A 10 -10.97 -15.25 12.89
N ASP A 11 -10.75 -16.28 13.71
CA ASP A 11 -10.15 -16.12 15.04
C ASP A 11 -8.75 -15.48 14.97
N ILE A 12 -7.91 -15.92 14.02
CA ILE A 12 -6.58 -15.37 13.82
C ILE A 12 -6.66 -13.90 13.39
N LEU A 13 -7.52 -13.57 12.41
CA LEU A 13 -7.61 -12.21 11.90
C LEU A 13 -8.16 -11.26 12.97
N GLN A 14 -9.19 -11.68 13.73
CA GLN A 14 -9.73 -10.88 14.84
C GLN A 14 -8.68 -10.64 15.92
N GLN A 15 -7.88 -11.65 16.27
CA GLN A 15 -6.79 -11.49 17.23
C GLN A 15 -5.72 -10.51 16.72
N ILE A 16 -5.32 -10.59 15.45
CA ILE A 16 -4.36 -9.67 14.84
C ILE A 16 -4.95 -8.25 14.81
N ALA A 17 -6.20 -8.10 14.38
CA ALA A 17 -6.88 -6.82 14.30
C ALA A 17 -6.97 -6.13 15.67
N GLY A 18 -7.40 -6.86 16.71
CA GLY A 18 -7.53 -6.34 18.06
C GLY A 18 -6.19 -5.94 18.70
N ARG A 19 -5.10 -6.63 18.35
CA ARG A 19 -3.76 -6.35 18.91
C ARG A 19 -2.95 -5.34 18.10
N SER A 20 -3.21 -5.21 16.80
CA SER A 20 -2.37 -4.44 15.88
C SER A 20 -3.15 -3.36 15.14
N TYR A 21 -4.08 -3.75 14.25
CA TYR A 21 -4.67 -2.81 13.30
C TYR A 21 -5.59 -1.77 13.95
N ILE A 22 -6.43 -2.18 14.90
CA ILE A 22 -7.34 -1.27 15.59
C ILE A 22 -6.56 -0.28 16.47
N PRO A 23 -5.61 -0.72 17.34
CA PRO A 23 -4.75 0.22 18.08
C PRO A 23 -3.93 1.14 17.17
N ALA A 24 -3.38 0.62 16.07
CA ALA A 24 -2.62 1.43 15.12
C ALA A 24 -3.48 2.52 14.47
N ASN A 25 -4.69 2.19 14.03
CA ASN A 25 -5.60 3.18 13.44
C ASN A 25 -5.91 4.33 14.41
N ARG A 26 -6.18 4.01 15.68
CA ARG A 26 -6.42 5.01 16.74
C ARG A 26 -5.20 5.88 16.99
N MET A 27 -4.02 5.27 17.13
CA MET A 27 -2.77 5.99 17.31
C MET A 27 -2.49 6.96 16.16
N LEU A 28 -2.65 6.51 14.91
CA LEU A 28 -2.41 7.35 13.74
C LEU A 28 -3.40 8.52 13.67
N LEU A 29 -4.66 8.29 14.03
CA LEU A 29 -5.67 9.33 14.11
C LEU A 29 -5.32 10.39 15.18
N ASP A 30 -4.87 9.94 16.36
CA ASP A 30 -4.43 10.83 17.43
C ASP A 30 -3.21 11.67 17.00
N LEU A 31 -2.24 11.06 16.31
CA LEU A 31 -1.08 11.78 15.76
C LEU A 31 -1.52 12.83 14.72
N ILE A 32 -2.42 12.47 13.80
CA ILE A 32 -2.96 13.42 12.80
C ILE A 32 -3.61 14.62 13.50
N ARG A 33 -4.43 14.37 14.54
CA ARG A 33 -5.11 15.42 15.31
C ARG A 33 -4.11 16.28 16.11
N GLN A 34 -3.21 15.63 16.85
CA GLN A 34 -2.19 16.29 17.68
C GLN A 34 -1.30 17.22 16.84
N TYR A 35 -0.86 16.75 15.68
CA TYR A 35 0.00 17.51 14.77
C TYR A 35 -0.78 18.37 13.78
N LYS A 36 -2.09 18.56 13.98
CA LYS A 36 -2.96 19.46 13.19
C LYS A 36 -2.83 19.21 11.68
N GLY A 37 -2.83 17.94 11.27
CA GLY A 37 -2.72 17.52 9.87
C GLY A 37 -1.32 17.61 9.25
N LYS A 38 -0.27 17.95 10.02
CA LYS A 38 1.12 17.88 9.52
C LYS A 38 1.64 16.45 9.41
N PHE A 39 1.10 15.55 10.23
CA PHE A 39 1.40 14.12 10.14
C PHE A 39 0.53 13.48 9.06
N LYS A 40 1.15 12.75 8.13
CA LYS A 40 0.49 12.13 6.98
C LYS A 40 0.97 10.70 6.81
N VAL A 41 0.08 9.84 6.34
CA VAL A 41 0.33 8.40 6.20
C VAL A 41 -0.19 7.93 4.85
N ALA A 42 0.50 6.95 4.25
CA ALA A 42 -0.01 6.22 3.11
C ALA A 42 -0.12 4.74 3.45
N PHE A 43 -1.19 4.08 3.02
CA PHE A 43 -1.41 2.65 3.21
C PHE A 43 -1.40 1.88 1.89
N SER A 44 -0.75 0.72 1.88
CA SER A 44 -0.87 -0.29 0.83
C SER A 44 -1.43 -1.55 1.49
N ILE A 45 -2.63 -1.96 1.08
CA ILE A 45 -3.33 -3.13 1.62
C ILE A 45 -3.91 -3.85 0.42
N SER A 46 -3.55 -5.13 0.21
CA SER A 46 -4.07 -5.90 -0.92
C SER A 46 -5.60 -6.03 -0.87
N GLY A 47 -6.22 -6.18 -2.03
CA GLY A 47 -7.68 -6.32 -2.17
C GLY A 47 -8.21 -7.52 -1.41
N VAL A 48 -7.51 -8.66 -1.49
CA VAL A 48 -7.85 -9.86 -0.72
C VAL A 48 -7.76 -9.63 0.79
N ALA A 49 -6.83 -8.80 1.28
CA ALA A 49 -6.77 -8.45 2.69
C ALA A 49 -7.92 -7.52 3.09
N LEU A 50 -8.31 -6.57 2.23
CA LEU A 50 -9.49 -5.72 2.45
C LEU A 50 -10.77 -6.56 2.54
N GLU A 51 -10.95 -7.54 1.65
CA GLU A 51 -12.10 -8.45 1.68
C GLU A 51 -12.18 -9.23 3.00
N GLN A 52 -11.06 -9.80 3.45
CA GLN A 52 -11.01 -10.53 4.72
C GLN A 52 -11.30 -9.60 5.91
N LEU A 53 -10.76 -8.38 5.90
CA LEU A 53 -11.02 -7.40 6.96
C LEU A 53 -12.49 -7.00 7.01
N GLU A 54 -13.19 -6.88 5.88
CA GLU A 54 -14.63 -6.57 5.90
C GLU A 54 -15.49 -7.70 6.45
N ILE A 55 -15.11 -8.95 6.17
CA ILE A 55 -15.87 -10.12 6.64
C ILE A 55 -15.61 -10.32 8.13
N TYR A 56 -14.34 -10.34 8.55
CA TYR A 56 -13.96 -10.83 9.87
C TYR A 56 -13.59 -9.73 10.87
N SER A 57 -13.27 -8.51 10.42
CA SER A 57 -12.91 -7.39 11.30
C SER A 57 -13.32 -6.01 10.75
N PRO A 58 -14.63 -5.77 10.54
CA PRO A 58 -15.13 -4.53 9.92
C PRO A 58 -14.72 -3.26 10.68
N GLU A 59 -14.45 -3.38 11.98
CA GLU A 59 -13.93 -2.30 12.83
C GLU A 59 -12.60 -1.72 12.32
N VAL A 60 -11.75 -2.53 11.70
CA VAL A 60 -10.51 -2.06 11.06
C VAL A 60 -10.84 -1.16 9.87
N ILE A 61 -11.78 -1.58 9.03
CA ILE A 61 -12.22 -0.82 7.85
C ILE A 61 -12.86 0.50 8.28
N ASP A 62 -13.65 0.51 9.34
CA ASP A 62 -14.25 1.73 9.88
C ASP A 62 -13.19 2.70 10.41
N GLY A 63 -12.15 2.20 11.08
CA GLY A 63 -10.99 3.01 11.47
C GLY A 63 -10.24 3.58 10.27
N LEU A 64 -10.05 2.80 9.21
CA LEU A 64 -9.44 3.26 7.95
C LEU A 64 -10.31 4.32 7.26
N ARG A 65 -11.64 4.20 7.29
CA ARG A 65 -12.57 5.23 6.80
C ARG A 65 -12.49 6.52 7.62
N GLU A 66 -12.37 6.43 8.95
CA GLU A 66 -12.18 7.61 9.80
C GLU A 66 -10.86 8.31 9.47
N LEU A 67 -9.78 7.55 9.30
CA LEU A 67 -8.48 8.05 8.86
C LEU A 67 -8.56 8.72 7.48
N ALA A 68 -9.25 8.10 6.51
CA ALA A 68 -9.46 8.65 5.17
C ALA A 68 -10.13 10.04 5.20
N ARG A 69 -11.18 10.18 6.03
CA ARG A 69 -11.96 11.42 6.20
C ARG A 69 -11.13 12.57 6.77
N THR A 70 -9.98 12.31 7.39
CA THR A 70 -9.09 13.38 7.87
C THR A 70 -8.44 14.17 6.73
N GLY A 71 -8.39 13.62 5.51
CA GLY A 71 -7.64 14.20 4.37
C GLY A 71 -6.12 14.13 4.50
N ASN A 72 -5.60 13.43 5.53
CA ASN A 72 -4.16 13.27 5.77
C ASN A 72 -3.66 11.82 5.52
N VAL A 73 -4.54 10.98 4.99
CA VAL A 73 -4.24 9.59 4.63
C VAL A 73 -4.53 9.37 3.16
N GLU A 74 -3.61 8.69 2.46
CA GLU A 74 -3.77 8.21 1.09
C GLU A 74 -3.73 6.68 1.06
N PHE A 75 -4.56 6.05 0.23
CA PHE A 75 -4.46 4.63 -0.08
C PHE A 75 -3.77 4.44 -1.43
N LEU A 76 -2.80 3.54 -1.47
CA LEU A 76 -1.97 3.24 -2.64
C LEU A 76 -2.55 2.03 -3.39
N THR A 77 -2.40 2.03 -4.71
CA THR A 77 -2.76 0.85 -5.50
C THR A 77 -1.61 -0.15 -5.53
N GLU A 78 -1.96 -1.43 -5.45
CA GLU A 78 -1.12 -2.59 -5.76
C GLU A 78 -1.95 -3.61 -6.56
N THR A 79 -1.40 -4.77 -6.91
CA THR A 79 -2.23 -5.83 -7.51
C THR A 79 -3.23 -6.35 -6.47
N TYR A 80 -4.50 -6.53 -6.86
CA TYR A 80 -5.58 -6.98 -5.98
C TYR A 80 -5.25 -8.23 -5.15
N ALA A 81 -4.64 -9.24 -5.77
CA ALA A 81 -4.30 -10.51 -5.15
C ALA A 81 -2.87 -10.55 -4.56
N HIS A 82 -2.19 -9.40 -4.47
CA HIS A 82 -0.76 -9.32 -4.12
C HIS A 82 0.12 -10.22 -5.02
N SER A 83 -0.21 -10.27 -6.31
CA SER A 83 0.40 -11.16 -7.29
C SER A 83 1.62 -10.53 -7.96
N LEU A 84 2.44 -11.37 -8.61
CA LEU A 84 3.56 -10.94 -9.45
C LEU A 84 3.15 -10.78 -10.92
N ALA A 85 1.87 -10.47 -11.21
CA ALA A 85 1.34 -10.39 -12.57
C ALA A 85 2.14 -9.42 -13.47
N SER A 86 2.68 -8.34 -12.90
CA SER A 86 3.55 -7.37 -13.59
C SER A 86 4.77 -7.99 -14.32
N LEU A 87 5.20 -9.20 -13.93
CA LEU A 87 6.35 -9.88 -14.53
C LEU A 87 5.99 -10.80 -15.70
N ALA A 88 4.73 -11.21 -15.82
CA ALA A 88 4.36 -12.34 -16.69
C ALA A 88 3.11 -12.07 -17.54
N ASP A 89 2.17 -11.27 -17.03
CA ASP A 89 0.88 -11.04 -17.68
C ASP A 89 0.45 -9.57 -17.51
N PRO A 90 0.78 -8.72 -18.51
CA PRO A 90 0.40 -7.30 -18.51
C PRO A 90 -1.10 -7.05 -18.42
N GLU A 91 -1.93 -7.92 -19.00
CA GLU A 91 -3.38 -7.75 -19.01
C GLU A 91 -3.96 -8.08 -17.62
N GLU A 92 -3.54 -9.19 -17.03
CA GLU A 92 -3.89 -9.54 -15.64
C GLU A 92 -3.40 -8.47 -14.67
N PHE A 93 -2.18 -7.93 -14.87
CA PHE A 93 -1.66 -6.84 -14.06
C PHE A 93 -2.56 -5.60 -14.11
N LYS A 94 -2.94 -5.16 -15.32
CA LYS A 94 -3.84 -4.01 -15.52
C LYS A 94 -5.20 -4.25 -14.87
N GLN A 95 -5.76 -5.45 -15.02
CA GLN A 95 -7.04 -5.83 -14.41
C GLN A 95 -6.96 -5.80 -12.87
N GLN A 96 -5.95 -6.42 -12.27
CA GLN A 96 -5.79 -6.43 -10.82
C GLN A 96 -5.55 -5.04 -10.23
N VAL A 97 -4.79 -4.19 -10.92
CA VAL A 97 -4.57 -2.79 -10.50
C VAL A 97 -5.88 -1.99 -10.60
N ALA A 98 -6.68 -2.18 -11.65
CA ALA A 98 -7.99 -1.54 -11.79
C ALA A 98 -8.98 -1.99 -10.70
N MET A 99 -9.05 -3.30 -10.43
CA MET A 99 -9.89 -3.85 -9.35
C MET A 99 -9.52 -3.26 -7.99
N GLN A 100 -8.22 -3.13 -7.71
CA GLN A 100 -7.74 -2.54 -6.47
C GLN A 100 -8.12 -1.07 -6.35
N ALA A 101 -7.95 -0.29 -7.41
CA ALA A 101 -8.32 1.13 -7.43
C ALA A 101 -9.83 1.32 -7.19
N GLU A 102 -10.67 0.47 -7.80
CA GLU A 102 -12.12 0.49 -7.60
C GLU A 102 -12.48 0.13 -6.15
N ARG A 103 -11.82 -0.89 -5.56
CA ARG A 103 -12.01 -1.24 -4.14
C ARG A 103 -11.69 -0.08 -3.20
N ILE A 104 -10.56 0.59 -3.42
CA ILE A 104 -10.15 1.77 -2.65
C ILE A 104 -11.22 2.87 -2.77
N LYS A 105 -11.72 3.13 -3.98
CA LYS A 105 -12.76 4.13 -4.21
C LYS A 105 -14.06 3.78 -3.47
N MET A 106 -14.52 2.53 -3.58
CA MET A 106 -15.72 2.06 -2.90
C MET A 106 -15.62 2.14 -1.37
N LEU A 107 -14.47 1.77 -0.80
CA LEU A 107 -14.31 1.70 0.65
C LEU A 107 -14.01 3.05 1.31
N PHE A 108 -13.22 3.89 0.65
CA PHE A 108 -12.60 5.07 1.25
C PHE A 108 -12.89 6.38 0.51
N ASP A 109 -13.66 6.34 -0.59
CA ASP A 109 -13.98 7.48 -1.45
C ASP A 109 -12.75 8.19 -2.06
N GLN A 110 -11.61 7.51 -2.14
CA GLN A 110 -10.37 8.04 -2.70
C GLN A 110 -10.07 7.43 -4.07
N THR A 111 -9.56 8.25 -4.98
CA THR A 111 -9.00 7.78 -6.26
C THR A 111 -7.47 7.74 -6.12
N PRO A 112 -6.85 6.55 -6.07
CA PRO A 112 -5.42 6.42 -5.83
C PRO A 112 -4.60 6.98 -7.01
N THR A 113 -3.48 7.64 -6.72
CA THR A 113 -2.61 8.26 -7.74
C THR A 113 -1.19 7.69 -7.78
N VAL A 114 -0.90 6.80 -6.82
CA VAL A 114 0.41 6.18 -6.60
C VAL A 114 0.27 4.67 -6.72
N LEU A 115 1.16 4.07 -7.49
CA LEU A 115 1.26 2.61 -7.62
C LEU A 115 2.44 2.08 -6.79
N ARG A 116 2.14 1.17 -5.87
CA ARG A 116 3.12 0.35 -5.14
C ARG A 116 3.00 -1.06 -5.72
N ASN A 117 3.82 -1.38 -6.72
CA ASN A 117 3.80 -2.72 -7.31
C ASN A 117 4.25 -3.77 -6.27
N THR A 118 3.78 -5.00 -6.43
CA THR A 118 4.08 -6.13 -5.55
C THR A 118 5.60 -6.31 -5.43
N GLU A 119 6.06 -6.57 -4.20
CA GLU A 119 7.49 -6.62 -3.85
C GLU A 119 8.33 -5.39 -4.28
N LEU A 120 7.68 -4.24 -4.52
CA LEU A 120 8.34 -3.02 -4.98
C LEU A 120 9.07 -3.18 -6.32
N ILE A 121 8.69 -4.20 -7.11
CA ILE A 121 9.34 -4.52 -8.38
C ILE A 121 9.13 -3.39 -9.38
N TYR A 122 10.22 -3.01 -10.03
CA TYR A 122 10.25 -1.95 -11.02
C TYR A 122 11.10 -2.35 -12.22
N SER A 123 10.62 -1.99 -13.40
CA SER A 123 11.32 -1.97 -14.67
C SER A 123 10.77 -0.81 -15.51
N ASP A 124 11.48 -0.43 -16.56
CA ASP A 124 10.97 0.56 -17.52
C ASP A 124 9.62 0.10 -18.11
N ASP A 125 9.46 -1.18 -18.44
CA ASP A 125 8.19 -1.73 -18.93
C ASP A 125 7.04 -1.59 -17.91
N ILE A 126 7.31 -1.82 -16.62
CA ILE A 126 6.31 -1.64 -15.55
C ILE A 126 5.98 -0.14 -15.38
N ALA A 127 6.96 0.74 -15.53
CA ALA A 127 6.74 2.18 -15.52
C ALA A 127 5.82 2.63 -16.67
N ASP A 128 6.02 2.05 -17.87
CA ASP A 128 5.17 2.31 -19.03
C ASP A 128 3.72 1.89 -18.76
N MET A 129 3.52 0.67 -18.27
CA MET A 129 2.18 0.19 -17.90
C MET A 129 1.53 1.06 -16.80
N ALA A 130 2.30 1.48 -15.79
CA ALA A 130 1.80 2.35 -14.72
C ALA A 130 1.28 3.68 -15.28
N CYS A 131 2.03 4.31 -16.18
CA CYS A 131 1.59 5.56 -16.80
C CYS A 131 0.43 5.38 -17.77
N GLU A 132 0.37 4.28 -18.53
CA GLU A 132 -0.79 3.95 -19.38
C GLU A 132 -2.08 3.83 -18.56
N MET A 133 -1.98 3.31 -17.33
CA MET A 133 -3.09 3.24 -16.38
C MET A 133 -3.39 4.57 -15.66
N GLY A 134 -2.63 5.64 -15.93
CA GLY A 134 -2.86 6.98 -15.38
C GLY A 134 -2.14 7.28 -14.06
N TYR A 135 -1.24 6.41 -13.60
CA TYR A 135 -0.45 6.68 -12.40
C TYR A 135 0.66 7.69 -12.67
N SER A 136 0.85 8.63 -11.74
CA SER A 136 1.87 9.69 -11.84
C SER A 136 3.05 9.47 -10.90
N LYS A 137 2.94 8.49 -10.00
CA LYS A 137 3.96 8.17 -8.99
C LYS A 137 4.05 6.65 -8.79
N MET A 138 5.26 6.18 -8.53
CA MET A 138 5.50 4.80 -8.08
C MET A 138 6.40 4.78 -6.85
N ILE A 139 6.16 3.79 -5.99
CA ILE A 139 7.10 3.42 -4.92
C ILE A 139 7.87 2.19 -5.36
N THR A 140 9.20 2.22 -5.26
CA THR A 140 10.07 1.09 -5.58
C THR A 140 11.23 0.97 -4.58
N GLU A 141 12.07 -0.05 -4.74
CA GLU A 141 13.19 -0.34 -3.86
C GLU A 141 14.31 0.70 -4.00
N GLY A 142 14.85 1.13 -2.87
CA GLY A 142 15.99 2.04 -2.75
C GLY A 142 17.21 1.34 -2.19
N ALA A 143 17.43 0.08 -2.56
CA ALA A 143 18.56 -0.70 -2.07
C ALA A 143 19.89 -0.08 -2.50
N LYS A 144 20.89 -0.13 -1.61
CA LYS A 144 22.19 0.52 -1.81
C LYS A 144 22.89 0.07 -3.10
N HIS A 145 22.74 -1.20 -3.49
CA HIS A 145 23.34 -1.74 -4.70
C HIS A 145 22.70 -1.19 -5.99
N ILE A 146 21.43 -0.75 -5.93
CA ILE A 146 20.71 -0.12 -7.04
C ILE A 146 21.10 1.37 -7.13
N LEU A 147 21.15 2.05 -5.98
CA LEU A 147 21.38 3.49 -5.93
C LEU A 147 22.85 3.92 -6.06
N GLY A 148 23.80 3.05 -5.69
CA GLY A 148 25.21 3.40 -5.65
C GLY A 148 25.47 4.55 -4.67
N TRP A 149 25.85 5.72 -5.19
CA TRP A 149 26.11 6.93 -4.39
C TRP A 149 24.88 7.83 -4.19
N LYS A 150 23.76 7.52 -4.87
CA LYS A 150 22.50 8.25 -4.77
C LYS A 150 21.80 7.98 -3.44
N SER A 151 20.97 8.92 -2.99
CA SER A 151 20.22 8.80 -1.73
C SER A 151 18.75 8.46 -2.00
N PRO A 152 18.14 7.50 -1.28
CA PRO A 152 16.73 7.15 -1.45
C PRO A 152 15.77 8.28 -1.02
N ASN A 153 16.27 9.33 -0.36
CA ASN A 153 15.46 10.43 0.16
C ASN A 153 15.20 11.55 -0.87
N TYR A 154 15.57 11.34 -2.13
CA TYR A 154 15.26 12.26 -3.22
C TYR A 154 14.13 11.72 -4.09
N LEU A 155 13.42 12.64 -4.74
CA LEU A 155 12.46 12.29 -5.78
C LEU A 155 13.21 11.98 -7.07
N TYR A 156 13.01 10.79 -7.60
CA TYR A 156 13.52 10.38 -8.91
C TYR A 156 12.39 10.41 -9.94
N GLN A 157 12.73 10.12 -11.19
CA GLN A 157 11.75 9.97 -12.26
C GLN A 157 12.14 8.79 -13.14
N SER A 158 11.14 8.18 -13.78
CA SER A 158 11.39 7.10 -14.75
C SER A 158 12.21 7.64 -15.92
N GLN A 159 13.08 6.79 -16.47
CA GLN A 159 13.91 7.17 -17.62
C GLN A 159 13.09 7.26 -18.91
N ASN A 160 12.24 6.27 -19.15
CA ASN A 160 11.32 6.21 -20.30
C ASN A 160 10.06 7.08 -20.13
N ARG A 161 9.63 7.32 -18.89
CA ARG A 161 8.43 8.13 -18.55
C ARG A 161 8.75 9.23 -17.53
N PRO A 162 9.39 10.35 -17.94
CA PRO A 162 9.80 11.42 -17.04
C PRO A 162 8.67 12.06 -16.22
N GLU A 163 7.43 11.94 -16.69
CA GLU A 163 6.21 12.32 -15.97
C GLU A 163 5.97 11.45 -14.71
N LEU A 164 6.43 10.21 -14.70
CA LEU A 164 6.32 9.29 -13.57
C LEU A 164 7.40 9.58 -12.53
N LYS A 165 6.97 9.93 -11.32
CA LYS A 165 7.88 10.17 -10.20
C LYS A 165 8.12 8.90 -9.39
N LEU A 166 9.37 8.67 -9.02
CA LEU A 166 9.80 7.48 -8.27
C LEU A 166 10.19 7.89 -6.86
N LEU A 167 9.50 7.29 -5.89
CA LEU A 167 9.83 7.36 -4.47
C LEU A 167 10.52 6.05 -4.08
N LEU A 168 11.71 6.16 -3.52
CA LEU A 168 12.52 4.99 -3.19
C LEU A 168 12.40 4.65 -1.71
N LYS A 169 12.18 3.37 -1.42
CA LYS A 169 12.21 2.87 -0.05
C LYS A 169 13.59 3.13 0.56
N ASN A 170 13.62 3.82 1.69
CA ASN A 170 14.83 3.91 2.50
C ASN A 170 14.99 2.63 3.33
N SER A 171 15.60 1.60 2.74
CA SER A 171 15.76 0.27 3.35
C SER A 171 16.31 0.33 4.78
N ARG A 172 17.40 1.08 5.01
CA ARG A 172 17.99 1.24 6.35
C ARG A 172 16.98 1.82 7.36
N PHE A 173 16.27 2.87 7.00
CA PHE A 173 15.32 3.51 7.91
C PHE A 173 14.09 2.63 8.16
N SER A 174 13.58 1.96 7.12
CA SER A 174 12.51 0.98 7.25
C SER A 174 12.91 -0.16 8.19
N ASP A 175 14.09 -0.74 7.99
CA ASP A 175 14.61 -1.83 8.84
C ASP A 175 14.82 -1.35 10.28
N ASP A 176 15.40 -0.16 10.48
CA ASP A 176 15.57 0.40 11.82
C ASP A 176 14.21 0.60 12.53
N ILE A 177 13.16 1.01 11.83
CA ILE A 177 11.79 1.09 12.39
C ILE A 177 11.30 -0.31 12.76
N THR A 178 11.38 -1.27 11.83
CA THR A 178 10.86 -2.62 12.01
C THR A 178 11.57 -3.37 13.14
N TYR A 179 12.89 -3.26 13.28
CA TYR A 179 13.64 -4.04 14.27
C TYR A 179 13.77 -3.36 15.62
N ARG A 180 13.84 -2.02 15.69
CA ARG A 180 14.13 -1.32 16.94
C ARG A 180 12.89 -0.92 17.72
N PHE A 181 11.72 -0.96 17.10
CA PHE A 181 10.45 -0.53 17.70
C PHE A 181 9.35 -1.62 17.66
N SER A 182 9.72 -2.89 17.51
CA SER A 182 8.80 -4.04 17.44
C SER A 182 8.33 -4.59 18.80
N ASN A 183 8.28 -3.78 19.86
CA ASN A 183 7.95 -4.23 21.21
C ASN A 183 6.58 -3.72 21.67
#